data_AF-E0UB09-F1
#
_entry.id   AF-E0UB09-F1
#
_cell.length_a   1.000
_cell.length_b   1.000
_cell.length_c   1.000
_cell.angle_alpha   90.00
_cell.angle_beta   90.00
_cell.angle_gamma   90.00
#
_symmetry.space_group_name_H-M   'P 1'
#
loop_
_entity.id
_entity.type
_entity.pdbx_description
1 polymer ?
#
loop_
_entity_poly.entity_id
_entity_poly.type
_entity_poly.pdbx_seq_one_letter_code
_entity_poly.pdbx_strand_id
1 'polypeptide(L)' 'MNKYDMICYEKTYNDSLYWEDVEVSTKKERSENWTECRCLTDRFFDELVARGYLVPRSQHKS' A
#
# COMPACT_ATOMS: atom_id res chain seq x y z
N MET A 1 4.13 9.30 4.75
CA MET A 1 4.04 9.16 3.28
C MET A 1 5.09 10.04 2.65
N ASN A 2 5.89 9.47 1.75
CA ASN A 2 6.86 10.23 0.98
C ASN A 2 6.15 10.99 -0.16
N LYS A 3 6.89 11.84 -0.89
CA LYS A 3 6.32 12.66 -1.97
C LYS A 3 5.70 11.82 -3.09
N TYR A 4 6.25 10.64 -3.36
CA TYR A 4 5.74 9.73 -4.38
C TYR A 4 4.41 9.12 -3.95
N ASP A 5 4.29 8.66 -2.71
CA ASP A 5 3.04 8.13 -2.14
C ASP A 5 1.90 9.14 -2.25
N MET A 6 2.18 10.42 -1.93
CA MET A 6 1.19 11.50 -1.99
C MET A 6 0.69 11.74 -3.41
N ILE A 7 1.59 11.70 -4.41
CA ILE A 7 1.23 11.88 -5.82
C ILE A 7 0.39 10.69 -6.31
N CYS A 8 0.78 9.46 -5.97
CA CYS A 8 0.02 8.26 -6.32
C CYS A 8 -1.37 8.26 -5.68
N TYR A 9 -1.47 8.68 -4.42
CA TYR A 9 -2.74 8.80 -3.71
C TYR A 9 -3.64 9.85 -4.36
N GLU A 10 -3.13 11.04 -4.63
CA GLU A 10 -3.88 12.12 -5.27
C GLU A 10 -4.41 11.71 -6.65
N LYS A 11 -3.58 11.05 -7.47
CA LYS A 11 -3.99 10.59 -8.79
C LYS A 11 -5.04 9.49 -8.74
N THR A 12 -4.89 8.52 -7.83
CA THR A 12 -5.88 7.45 -7.64
C THR A 12 -7.20 7.97 -7.07
N TYR A 13 -7.15 8.99 -6.23
CA TYR A 13 -8.33 9.63 -5.65
C TYR A 13 -9.12 10.41 -6.71
N ASN A 14 -8.43 11.09 -7.63
CA ASN A 14 -9.05 11.89 -8.68
C ASN A 14 -9.49 11.06 -9.89
N ASP A 15 -8.89 9.89 -10.11
CA ASP A 15 -9.21 8.99 -11.21
C ASP A 15 -9.10 7.52 -10.77
N SER A 16 -10.25 6.85 -10.70
CA SER A 16 -10.33 5.44 -10.33
C SER A 16 -9.74 4.48 -11.37
N LEU A 17 -9.58 4.93 -12.62
CA LEU A 17 -9.01 4.16 -13.73
C LEU A 17 -7.55 4.55 -14.02
N TYR A 18 -6.96 5.45 -13.24
CA TYR A 18 -5.59 5.95 -13.44
C TYR A 18 -4.57 4.84 -13.67
N TRP A 19 -4.74 3.68 -13.03
CA TRP A 19 -3.82 2.55 -13.14
C TRP A 19 -4.08 1.62 -14.34
N GLU A 20 -5.18 1.76 -15.07
CA GLU A 20 -5.48 0.91 -16.24
C GLU A 20 -4.53 1.17 -17.41
N ASP A 21 -4.11 2.43 -17.60
CA ASP A 21 -3.21 2.84 -18.69
C ASP A 21 -1.76 3.06 -18.24
N VAL A 22 -1.46 2.87 -16.95
CA VAL A 22 -0.08 2.96 -16.44
C VAL A 22 0.68 1.69 -16.82
N GLU A 23 1.35 1.75 -17.98
CA GLU A 23 2.39 0.79 -18.32
C GLU A 23 3.56 0.95 -17.34
N VAL A 24 3.57 0.11 -16.30
CA VAL A 24 4.72 -0.05 -15.42
C VAL A 24 5.86 -0.60 -16.28
N SER A 25 6.78 0.29 -16.66
CA SER A 25 7.78 0.13 -17.72
C SER A 25 8.64 -1.12 -17.58
N THR A 26 8.78 -1.66 -16.36
CA THR A 26 9.47 -2.93 -16.14
C THR A 26 8.83 -3.78 -15.04
N LYS A 27 8.93 -5.11 -15.16
CA LYS A 27 8.56 -6.08 -14.11
C LYS A 27 9.25 -5.78 -12.77
N LYS A 28 10.44 -5.19 -12.81
CA LYS A 28 11.23 -4.76 -11.65
C LYS A 28 10.55 -3.62 -10.89
N GLU A 29 10.19 -2.54 -11.57
CA GLU A 29 9.48 -1.40 -10.96
C GLU A 29 8.13 -1.83 -10.36
N ARG A 30 7.41 -2.74 -11.02
CA ARG A 30 6.18 -3.30 -10.45
C ARG A 30 6.43 -4.04 -9.15
N SER A 31 7.49 -4.84 -9.09
CA SER A 31 7.86 -5.58 -7.88
C SER A 31 8.30 -4.64 -6.75
N GLU A 32 9.04 -3.59 -7.07
CA GLU A 32 9.51 -2.59 -6.11
C GLU A 32 8.33 -1.77 -5.56
N ASN A 33 7.47 -1.24 -6.43
CA ASN A 33 6.26 -0.52 -6.04
C ASN A 33 5.31 -1.37 -5.18
N TRP A 34 5.10 -2.63 -5.55
CA TRP A 34 4.28 -3.55 -4.77
C TRP A 34 4.88 -3.82 -3.38
N THR A 35 6.20 -4.01 -3.32
CA THR A 35 6.91 -4.24 -2.04
C THR A 35 6.79 -3.01 -1.14
N GLU A 36 6.95 -1.80 -1.68
CA GLU A 36 6.82 -0.56 -0.94
C GLU A 36 5.39 -0.36 -0.41
N CYS A 37 4.37 -0.55 -1.27
CA CYS A 37 2.96 -0.47 -0.88
C CYS A 37 2.62 -1.50 0.22
N ARG A 38 3.14 -2.72 0.10
CA ARG A 38 2.95 -3.76 1.12
C ARG A 38 3.62 -3.39 2.44
N CYS A 39 4.84 -2.86 2.40
CA CYS A 39 5.53 -2.41 3.61
C CYS A 39 4.77 -1.27 4.32
N LEU A 40 4.22 -0.31 3.57
CA LEU A 40 3.40 0.77 4.12
C LEU A 40 2.12 0.23 4.76
N THR A 41 1.44 -0.70 4.07
CA THR A 41 0.21 -1.33 4.57
C THR A 41 0.47 -2.15 5.83
N ASP A 42 1.56 -2.92 5.86
CA ASP A 42 1.96 -3.72 7.02
C ASP A 42 2.30 -2.82 8.22
N ARG A 43 3.05 -1.73 8.02
CA ARG A 43 3.34 -0.75 9.09
C ARG A 43 2.08 -0.10 9.64
N PHE A 44 1.15 0.30 8.78
CA PHE A 44 -0.11 0.90 9.21
C PHE A 44 -0.96 -0.10 10.00
N PHE A 45 -1.03 -1.35 9.53
CA PHE A 45 -1.70 -2.43 10.25
C PHE A 45 -1.09 -2.64 11.64
N ASP A 46 0.24 -2.74 11.74
CA ASP A 46 0.95 -2.92 13.00
C ASP A 46 0.69 -1.76 13.98
N GLU A 47 0.62 -0.53 13.48
CA GLU A 47 0.29 0.64 14.29
C GLU A 47 -1.15 0.58 14.83
N LEU A 48 -2.11 0.13 14.01
CA LEU A 48 -3.48 -0.08 14.45
C LEU A 48 -3.60 -1.19 15.49
N VAL A 49 -2.83 -2.27 15.35
CA VAL A 49 -2.72 -3.34 16.35
C VAL A 49 -2.12 -2.82 17.66
N ALA A 50 -1.02 -2.08 17.60
CA ALA A 50 -0.35 -1.52 18.77
C ALA A 50 -1.26 -0.55 19.56
N ARG A 51 -2.15 0.16 18.86
CA ARG A 51 -3.14 1.06 19.45
C ARG A 51 -4.42 0.35 19.92
N GLY A 52 -4.53 -0.97 19.71
CA GLY A 52 -5.67 -1.78 20.12
C GLY A 52 -6.91 -1.67 19.21
N TYR A 53 -6.77 -1.07 18.03
CA TYR A 53 -7.87 -1.00 17.04
C TYR A 53 -8.02 -2.30 16.24
N LEU A 54 -6.95 -3.09 16.12
CA LEU A 54 -6.94 -4.36 15.39
C LEU A 54 -6.33 -5.49 16.23
N VAL A 55 -6.66 -6.73 15.89
CA VAL A 55 -6.13 -7.94 16.52
C VAL A 55 -4.89 -8.43 15.74
N PRO A 56 -3.81 -8.89 16.40
CA PRO A 56 -2.62 -9.38 15.72
C PRO A 56 -2.91 -10.55 14.77
N ARG A 57 -2.23 -10.59 13.61
CA ARG A 57 -2.41 -11.65 12.58
C ARG A 57 -2.20 -13.06 13.11
N SER A 58 -1.41 -13.24 14.17
CA SER A 58 -1.15 -14.54 14.80
C SER A 58 -2.32 -15.13 15.57
N GLN A 59 -3.39 -14.36 15.84
CA GLN A 59 -4.59 -14.84 16.53
C GLN A 59 -5.70 -15.32 15.58
N HIS A 60 -5.55 -15.18 14.26
CA HIS A 60 -6.40 -15.86 13.27
C HIS A 60 -5.88 -17.29 13.04
N LYS A 61 -5.95 -18.14 14.07
CA LYS A 61 -6.03 -19.59 13.89
C LYS A 61 -7.42 -20.02 14.36
N SER A 62 -8.37 -20.05 13.44
CA SER A 62 -9.55 -20.91 13.57
C SER A 62 -9.16 -22.36 13.31
#